data_AF-A0AAI9R9U0-F1
#
_entry.id   AF-A0AAI9R9U0-F1
#
_cell.length_a   1.000
_cell.length_b   1.000
_cell.length_c   1.000
_cell.angle_alpha   90.00
_cell.angle_beta   90.00
_cell.angle_gamma   90.00
#
_symmetry.space_group_name_H-M   'P 1'
#
loop_
_entity.id
_entity.type
_entity.pdbx_description
1 polymer ?
#
loop_
_entity_poly.entity_id
_entity_poly.type
_entity_poly.pdbx_seq_one_letter_code
_entity_poly.pdbx_strand_id
1 'polypeptide(L)'
;MKDCFICNKHAGNIETSGVMIYENKYVYVGHIDRKGQPNYLGHIMIDLKRHAPTLAEMTVEEAKALGVIMARVSKALKESERAEHIYSFVSGNSVPHLHMHLVARYPNTPKEYWGPMEVYDWEDAPMGDNNAVIELCTRIKTYIENNQYE
;
A
#
# COMPACT_ATOMS: atom_id res chain seq x y z
N MET A 1 -6.79 20.57 5.43
CA MET A 1 -7.66 19.38 5.36
C MET A 1 -8.51 19.33 4.08
N LYS A 2 -9.21 20.41 3.68
CA LYS A 2 -10.01 20.43 2.42
C LYS A 2 -9.19 20.12 1.16
N ASP A 3 -7.91 20.48 1.13
CA ASP A 3 -7.02 20.22 -0.01
C ASP A 3 -6.15 18.96 0.15
N CYS A 4 -6.37 18.15 1.18
CA CYS A 4 -5.61 16.92 1.38
C CYS A 4 -6.13 15.81 0.46
N PHE A 5 -5.26 15.27 -0.40
CA PHE A 5 -5.59 14.16 -1.30
C PHE A 5 -6.13 12.95 -0.54
N ILE A 6 -5.46 12.50 0.52
CA ILE A 6 -5.86 11.30 1.29
C ILE A 6 -7.19 11.54 2.01
N CYS A 7 -7.42 12.72 2.60
CA CYS A 7 -8.72 13.03 3.20
C CYS A 7 -9.84 13.00 2.16
N ASN A 8 -9.62 13.54 0.96
CA ASN A 8 -10.60 13.51 -0.11
C ASN A 8 -10.84 12.09 -0.64
N LYS A 9 -9.80 11.25 -0.73
CA LYS A 9 -9.93 9.82 -1.02
C LYS A 9 -10.82 9.12 0.01
N HIS A 10 -10.53 9.29 1.30
CA HIS A 10 -11.32 8.68 2.38
C HIS A 10 -12.75 9.22 2.46
N ALA A 11 -13.00 10.45 2.00
CA ALA A 11 -14.34 11.01 1.88
C ALA A 11 -15.12 10.52 0.65
N GLY A 12 -14.48 9.74 -0.25
CA GLY A 12 -15.09 9.27 -1.50
C GLY A 12 -15.14 10.32 -2.62
N ASN A 13 -14.42 11.44 -2.46
CA ASN A 13 -14.38 12.50 -3.47
C ASN A 13 -13.37 12.21 -4.60
N ILE A 14 -12.49 11.24 -4.41
CA ILE A 14 -11.44 10.84 -5.35
C ILE A 14 -11.47 9.33 -5.46
N GLU A 15 -11.57 8.84 -6.70
CA GLU A 15 -11.43 7.43 -7.02
C GLU A 15 -9.96 7.13 -7.34
N THR A 16 -9.46 6.00 -6.85
CA THR A 16 -8.07 5.54 -7.04
C THR A 16 -8.07 4.15 -7.64
N SER A 17 -6.96 3.78 -8.31
CA SER A 17 -6.77 2.43 -8.84
C SER A 17 -7.03 1.33 -7.81
N GLY A 18 -7.59 0.20 -8.25
CA GLY A 18 -7.87 -0.96 -7.43
C GLY A 18 -9.15 -0.89 -6.61
N VAL A 19 -9.24 -1.78 -5.63
CA VAL A 19 -10.29 -1.79 -4.61
C VAL A 19 -9.67 -1.73 -3.21
N MET A 20 -10.47 -1.34 -2.23
CA MET A 20 -10.08 -1.36 -0.82
C MET A 20 -9.69 -2.78 -0.39
N ILE A 21 -8.49 -2.90 0.16
CA ILE A 21 -7.94 -4.17 0.66
C ILE A 21 -8.38 -4.42 2.10
N TYR A 22 -8.25 -3.41 2.95
CA TYR A 22 -8.60 -3.48 4.38
C TYR A 22 -8.92 -2.10 4.91
N GLU A 23 -9.83 -2.02 5.87
CA GLU A 23 -10.12 -0.80 6.60
C GLU A 23 -10.54 -1.13 8.02
N ASN A 24 -10.12 -0.28 8.98
CA ASN A 24 -10.68 -0.29 10.32
C ASN A 24 -10.90 1.15 10.83
N LYS A 25 -10.97 1.32 12.16
CA LYS A 25 -11.12 2.63 12.79
C LYS A 25 -9.94 3.59 12.51
N TYR A 26 -8.72 3.07 12.43
CA TYR A 26 -7.49 3.87 12.41
C TYR A 26 -6.80 3.91 11.04
N VAL A 27 -6.92 2.86 10.23
CA VAL A 27 -6.16 2.72 8.97
C VAL A 27 -7.05 2.32 7.81
N TYR A 28 -6.63 2.72 6.62
CA TYR A 28 -7.16 2.31 5.32
C TYR A 28 -6.02 1.72 4.47
N VAL A 29 -6.28 0.64 3.74
CA VAL A 29 -5.30 -0.02 2.86
C VAL A 29 -5.85 -0.13 1.45
N GLY A 30 -5.06 0.32 0.48
CA GLY A 30 -5.35 0.21 -0.95
C GLY A 30 -4.09 0.21 -1.78
N HIS A 31 -4.22 0.11 -3.10
CA HIS A 31 -3.08 0.20 -4.01
C HIS A 31 -2.68 1.67 -4.24
N ILE A 32 -1.42 1.91 -4.61
CA ILE A 32 -1.04 3.23 -5.15
C ILE A 32 -1.80 3.52 -6.45
N ASP A 33 -2.09 4.80 -6.69
CA ASP A 33 -2.63 5.27 -7.96
C ASP A 33 -1.61 6.12 -8.71
N ARG A 34 -1.40 5.81 -9.99
CA ARG A 34 -0.54 6.59 -10.90
C ARG A 34 -1.34 7.33 -11.98
N LYS A 35 -2.53 7.82 -11.65
CA LYS A 35 -3.39 8.67 -12.51
C LYS A 35 -3.63 8.07 -13.89
N GLY A 36 -4.02 6.79 -13.93
CA GLY A 36 -4.31 6.05 -15.16
C GLY A 36 -3.08 5.50 -15.91
N GLN A 37 -1.87 5.72 -15.40
CA GLN A 37 -0.68 5.02 -15.89
C GLN A 37 -0.60 3.61 -15.29
N PRO A 38 0.07 2.66 -15.96
CA PRO A 38 0.33 1.34 -15.38
C PRO A 38 0.98 1.44 -14.00
N ASN A 39 0.50 0.62 -13.07
CA ASN A 39 1.00 0.57 -11.71
C ASN A 39 1.92 -0.63 -11.53
N TYR A 40 2.97 -0.49 -10.72
CA TYR A 40 3.74 -1.64 -10.27
C TYR A 40 2.87 -2.45 -9.32
N LEU A 41 2.56 -3.68 -9.71
CA LEU A 41 1.74 -4.60 -8.95
C LEU A 41 2.46 -4.96 -7.67
N GLY A 42 1.82 -4.70 -6.53
CA GLY A 42 2.40 -4.93 -5.20
C GLY A 42 2.97 -3.68 -4.54
N HIS A 43 2.69 -2.47 -5.06
CA HIS A 43 2.89 -1.21 -4.33
C HIS A 43 1.60 -0.83 -3.58
N ILE A 44 1.56 -1.19 -2.30
CA ILE A 44 0.42 -1.00 -1.41
C ILE A 44 0.64 0.23 -0.52
N MET A 45 -0.44 0.96 -0.27
CA MET A 45 -0.50 2.13 0.60
C MET A 45 -1.29 1.81 1.86
N ILE A 46 -0.73 2.14 3.02
CA ILE A 46 -1.44 2.13 4.30
C ILE A 46 -1.57 3.56 4.78
N ASP A 47 -2.78 4.08 4.78
CA ASP A 47 -3.08 5.46 5.16
C ASP A 47 -3.66 5.50 6.56
N LEU A 48 -3.21 6.47 7.36
CA LEU A 48 -3.91 6.78 8.59
C LEU A 48 -5.27 7.42 8.26
N LYS A 49 -6.36 7.04 8.92
CA LYS A 49 -7.67 7.64 8.64
C LYS A 49 -7.78 9.06 9.18
N ARG A 50 -7.26 9.30 10.38
CA ARG A 50 -7.12 10.65 10.94
C ARG A 50 -6.07 11.42 10.15
N HIS A 51 -6.33 12.70 9.89
CA HIS A 51 -5.32 13.58 9.32
C HIS A 51 -4.23 13.86 10.36
N ALA A 52 -3.11 13.15 10.24
CA ALA A 52 -1.88 13.36 10.99
C ALA A 52 -0.74 13.54 9.97
N PRO A 53 0.05 14.62 9.99
CA PRO A 53 0.98 14.91 8.90
C PRO A 53 2.13 13.90 8.77
N THR A 54 2.71 13.46 9.89
CA THR A 54 3.90 12.61 9.90
C THR A 54 3.79 11.50 10.95
N LEU A 55 4.85 10.70 11.06
CA LEU A 55 4.97 9.63 12.06
C LEU A 55 4.88 10.16 13.50
N ALA A 56 5.37 11.37 13.76
CA ALA A 56 5.46 11.92 15.11
C ALA A 56 4.09 12.24 15.73
N GLU A 57 3.05 12.44 14.91
CA GLU A 57 1.72 12.80 15.38
C GLU A 57 0.80 11.59 15.61
N MET A 58 1.29 10.35 15.45
CA MET A 58 0.50 9.15 15.76
C MET A 58 0.20 9.04 17.25
N THR A 59 -1.03 8.66 17.56
CA THR A 59 -1.37 8.14 18.89
C THR A 59 -0.87 6.69 19.03
N VAL A 60 -0.79 6.20 20.28
CA VAL A 60 -0.38 4.82 20.56
C VAL A 60 -1.27 3.79 19.86
N GLU A 61 -2.59 4.01 19.81
CA GLU A 61 -3.52 3.07 19.18
C GLU A 61 -3.39 3.06 17.65
N GLU A 62 -3.09 4.22 17.05
CA GLU A 62 -2.82 4.33 15.62
C GLU A 62 -1.50 3.64 15.26
N ALA A 63 -0.46 3.82 16.07
CA ALA A 63 0.83 3.14 15.88
C ALA A 63 0.69 1.61 15.98
N LYS A 64 -0.10 1.10 16.93
CA LYS A 64 -0.43 -0.33 17.03
C LYS A 64 -1.16 -0.82 15.79
N ALA A 65 -2.21 -0.11 15.37
CA ALA A 65 -2.99 -0.48 14.19
C ALA A 65 -2.13 -0.50 12.93
N LEU A 66 -1.27 0.51 12.75
CA LEU A 66 -0.34 0.62 11.63
C LEU A 66 0.65 -0.55 11.61
N GLY A 67 1.29 -0.86 12.74
CA GLY A 67 2.25 -1.96 12.82
C GLY A 67 1.64 -3.33 12.54
N VAL A 68 0.44 -3.60 13.09
CA VAL A 68 -0.27 -4.86 12.85
C VAL A 68 -0.66 -5.00 11.38
N ILE A 69 -1.28 -3.97 10.78
CA ILE A 69 -1.70 -4.08 9.38
C ILE A 69 -0.50 -4.14 8.43
N MET A 70 0.60 -3.43 8.73
CA MET A 70 1.86 -3.49 7.99
C MET A 70 2.37 -4.94 7.92
N ALA A 71 2.42 -5.65 9.05
CA ALA A 71 2.85 -7.05 9.08
C ALA A 71 1.90 -7.95 8.28
N ARG A 72 0.58 -7.80 8.46
CA ARG A 72 -0.43 -8.63 7.79
C ARG A 72 -0.44 -8.46 6.26
N VAL A 73 -0.38 -7.22 5.78
CA VAL A 73 -0.32 -6.92 4.34
C VAL A 73 1.01 -7.41 3.74
N SER A 74 2.12 -7.24 4.47
CA SER A 74 3.43 -7.76 4.03
C SER A 74 3.40 -9.29 3.88
N LYS A 75 2.79 -10.00 4.84
CA LYS A 75 2.61 -11.45 4.75
C LYS A 75 1.70 -11.83 3.57
N ALA A 76 0.59 -11.13 3.37
CA ALA A 76 -0.31 -11.35 2.24
C ALA A 76 0.42 -11.20 0.89
N LEU A 77 1.22 -10.15 0.71
CA LEU A 77 2.03 -9.96 -0.50
C LEU A 77 3.01 -11.12 -0.74
N LYS A 78 3.63 -11.64 0.31
CA LYS A 78 4.52 -12.81 0.19
C LYS A 78 3.76 -14.08 -0.20
N GLU A 79 2.64 -14.35 0.47
CA GLU A 79 1.95 -15.64 0.33
C GLU A 79 1.01 -15.69 -0.88
N SER A 80 0.29 -14.61 -1.19
CA SER A 80 -0.66 -14.57 -2.32
C SER A 80 -0.01 -14.14 -3.63
N GLU A 81 0.95 -13.22 -3.59
CA GLU A 81 1.60 -12.67 -4.79
C GLU A 81 3.02 -13.23 -5.00
N ARG A 82 3.53 -14.07 -4.10
CA ARG A 82 4.89 -14.65 -4.17
C ARG A 82 5.98 -13.60 -4.13
N ALA A 83 5.75 -12.47 -3.45
CA ALA A 83 6.81 -11.51 -3.19
C ALA A 83 7.95 -12.16 -2.39
N GLU A 84 9.18 -11.90 -2.79
CA GLU A 84 10.38 -12.40 -2.12
C GLU A 84 10.75 -11.51 -0.92
N HIS A 85 10.61 -10.19 -1.09
CA HIS A 85 10.93 -9.19 -0.09
C HIS A 85 9.90 -8.06 -0.11
N ILE A 86 9.65 -7.41 1.03
CA ILE A 86 8.76 -6.26 1.14
C ILE A 86 9.56 -5.08 1.71
N TYR A 87 9.69 -4.02 0.94
CA TYR A 87 10.23 -2.75 1.42
C TYR A 87 9.11 -1.96 2.10
N SER A 88 9.44 -1.24 3.17
CA SER A 88 8.54 -0.29 3.80
C SER A 88 9.21 1.07 3.98
N PHE A 89 8.48 2.15 3.67
CA PHE A 89 8.97 3.51 3.90
C PHE A 89 7.83 4.53 4.02
N VAL A 90 8.15 5.68 4.60
CA VAL A 90 7.30 6.87 4.63
C VAL A 90 8.12 8.01 4.04
N SER A 91 7.65 8.61 2.94
CA SER A 91 8.28 9.81 2.38
C SER A 91 7.67 11.08 2.96
N GLY A 92 6.33 11.21 2.94
CA GLY A 92 5.60 12.36 3.52
C GLY A 92 5.77 13.70 2.78
N ASN A 93 6.62 13.77 1.75
CA ASN A 93 6.98 15.03 1.10
C ASN A 93 5.86 15.60 0.21
N SER A 94 5.12 14.74 -0.50
CA SER A 94 4.11 15.19 -1.48
C SER A 94 2.74 15.49 -0.86
N VAL A 95 2.37 14.75 0.19
CA VAL A 95 1.08 14.91 0.88
C VAL A 95 1.36 14.87 2.38
N PRO A 96 1.10 15.96 3.13
CA PRO A 96 1.32 16.02 4.57
C PRO A 96 0.18 15.32 5.32
N HIS A 97 0.06 14.02 5.08
CA HIS A 97 -0.88 13.10 5.70
C HIS A 97 -0.20 11.74 5.70
N LEU A 98 -0.03 11.14 6.88
CA LEU A 98 0.71 9.92 7.06
C LEU A 98 0.15 8.77 6.21
N HIS A 99 0.98 8.32 5.29
CA HIS A 99 0.81 7.12 4.49
C HIS A 99 2.14 6.35 4.46
N MET A 100 2.05 5.04 4.56
CA MET A 100 3.18 4.13 4.46
C MET A 100 3.10 3.38 3.14
N HIS A 101 4.24 3.33 2.46
CA HIS A 101 4.44 2.53 1.27
C HIS A 101 4.90 1.13 1.68
N LEU A 102 4.27 0.11 1.11
CA LEU A 102 4.78 -1.25 1.06
C LEU A 102 5.04 -1.61 -0.40
N VAL A 103 6.26 -2.01 -0.74
CA VAL A 103 6.62 -2.35 -2.11
C VAL A 103 7.17 -3.77 -2.16
N ALA A 104 6.45 -4.64 -2.86
CA ALA A 104 6.88 -6.01 -3.10
C ALA A 104 8.05 -6.05 -4.09
N ARG A 105 9.12 -6.78 -3.76
CA ARG A 105 10.13 -7.23 -4.72
C ARG A 105 9.87 -8.70 -5.05
N TYR A 106 9.81 -9.03 -6.33
CA TYR A 106 9.50 -10.37 -6.79
C TYR A 106 10.75 -11.20 -7.12
N PRO A 107 10.64 -12.54 -7.19
CA PRO A 107 11.74 -13.40 -7.61
C PRO A 107 12.33 -12.96 -8.95
N ASN A 108 13.64 -13.18 -9.11
CA ASN A 108 14.41 -12.82 -10.30
C ASN A 108 14.57 -11.31 -10.56
N THR A 109 14.13 -10.43 -9.65
CA THR A 109 14.48 -9.01 -9.73
C THR A 109 16.00 -8.85 -9.70
N PRO A 110 16.64 -8.28 -10.74
CA PRO A 110 18.08 -8.06 -10.78
C PRO A 110 18.56 -7.21 -9.59
N LYS A 111 19.77 -7.47 -9.10
CA LYS A 111 20.27 -6.91 -7.85
C LYS A 111 20.41 -5.39 -7.87
N GLU A 112 20.70 -4.82 -9.05
CA GLU A 112 20.76 -3.39 -9.30
C GLU A 112 19.43 -2.66 -9.05
N TYR A 113 18.30 -3.37 -9.13
CA TYR A 113 16.96 -2.84 -8.86
C TYR A 113 16.46 -3.15 -7.44
N TRP A 114 17.34 -3.60 -6.54
CA TRP A 114 16.97 -3.88 -5.15
C TRP A 114 16.81 -2.61 -4.33
N GLY A 115 15.65 -1.97 -4.45
CA GLY A 115 15.23 -0.88 -3.60
C GLY A 115 13.76 -0.53 -3.80
N PRO A 116 13.13 0.19 -2.86
CA PRO A 116 11.69 0.42 -2.85
C PRO A 116 11.17 1.13 -4.11
N MET A 117 11.99 1.96 -4.74
CA MET A 117 11.60 2.68 -5.95
C MET A 117 12.37 2.17 -7.18
N GLU A 118 13.56 1.62 -6.98
CA GLU A 118 14.41 1.06 -8.02
C GLU A 118 13.76 -0.13 -8.73
N VAL A 119 12.85 -0.86 -8.07
CA VAL A 119 12.07 -1.95 -8.71
C VAL A 119 11.19 -1.46 -9.88
N TYR A 120 10.88 -0.17 -9.96
CA TYR A 120 10.13 0.41 -11.09
C TYR A 120 10.96 0.52 -12.37
N ASP A 121 12.29 0.59 -12.22
CA ASP A 121 13.22 0.74 -13.34
C ASP A 121 13.61 -0.61 -13.96
N TRP A 122 13.18 -1.72 -13.34
CA TRP A 122 13.36 -3.06 -13.89
C TRP A 122 12.46 -3.26 -15.12
N GLU A 123 13.05 -3.60 -16.27
CA GLU A 123 12.35 -3.79 -17.55
C GLU A 123 11.20 -4.81 -17.46
N ASP A 124 11.39 -5.92 -16.75
CA ASP A 124 10.37 -6.95 -16.56
C ASP A 124 9.57 -6.77 -15.25
N ALA A 125 9.58 -5.56 -14.67
CA ALA A 125 8.77 -5.26 -13.50
C ALA A 125 7.30 -5.60 -13.76
N PRO A 126 6.58 -6.20 -12.79
CA PRO A 126 5.18 -6.57 -12.96
C PRO A 126 4.30 -5.31 -12.96
N MET A 127 4.21 -4.67 -14.12
CA MET A 127 3.35 -3.52 -14.36
C MET A 127 1.97 -3.98 -14.81
N GLY A 128 0.92 -3.36 -14.27
CA GLY A 128 -0.46 -3.73 -14.56
C GLY A 128 -1.38 -2.52 -14.75
N ASP A 129 -2.44 -2.72 -15.51
CA ASP A 129 -3.56 -1.79 -15.62
C ASP A 129 -4.47 -1.88 -14.38
N ASN A 130 -5.56 -1.11 -14.37
CA ASN A 130 -6.48 -1.10 -13.23
C ASN A 130 -7.17 -2.46 -13.00
N ASN A 131 -7.41 -3.25 -14.04
CA ASN A 131 -8.01 -4.58 -13.87
C ASN A 131 -7.06 -5.51 -13.13
N ALA A 132 -5.78 -5.54 -13.53
CA ALA A 132 -4.75 -6.29 -12.84
C ALA A 132 -4.57 -5.84 -11.38
N VAL A 133 -4.67 -4.53 -11.12
CA VAL A 133 -4.64 -3.98 -9.76
C VAL A 133 -5.85 -4.44 -8.93
N ILE A 134 -7.06 -4.44 -9.50
CA ILE A 134 -8.28 -4.92 -8.81
C ILE A 134 -8.14 -6.40 -8.43
N GLU A 135 -7.63 -7.24 -9.35
CA GLU A 135 -7.42 -8.66 -9.09
C GLU A 135 -6.39 -8.89 -7.97
N LEU A 136 -5.28 -8.16 -7.99
CA LEU A 136 -4.27 -8.21 -6.94
C LEU A 136 -4.84 -7.76 -5.59
N CYS A 137 -5.54 -6.63 -5.54
CA CYS A 137 -6.20 -6.16 -4.32
C CYS A 137 -7.18 -7.22 -3.77
N THR A 138 -7.91 -7.90 -4.66
CA THR A 138 -8.88 -8.92 -4.27
C THR A 138 -8.20 -10.14 -3.64
N ARG A 139 -7.08 -10.63 -4.21
CA ARG A 139 -6.32 -11.74 -3.63
C ARG A 139 -5.75 -11.39 -2.25
N ILE A 140 -5.17 -10.20 -2.09
CA ILE A 140 -4.64 -9.72 -0.81
C ILE A 140 -5.77 -9.62 0.22
N LYS A 141 -6.91 -9.03 -0.17
CA LYS A 141 -8.10 -8.92 0.69
C LYS A 141 -8.57 -10.30 1.16
N THR A 142 -8.76 -11.24 0.24
CA THR A 142 -9.18 -12.61 0.57
C THR A 142 -8.18 -13.30 1.49
N TYR A 143 -6.87 -13.12 1.28
CA TYR A 143 -5.85 -13.65 2.17
C TYR A 143 -6.00 -13.09 3.60
N ILE A 144 -6.14 -11.77 3.74
CA ILE A 144 -6.28 -11.10 5.04
C ILE A 144 -7.56 -11.53 5.76
N GLU A 145 -8.67 -11.73 5.02
CA GLU A 145 -9.95 -12.19 5.56
C GLU A 145 -9.92 -13.65 6.03
N ASN A 146 -9.17 -14.51 5.34
CA ASN A 146 -9.01 -15.91 5.73
C ASN A 146 -8.02 -16.11 6.90
N ASN A 147 -7.19 -15.12 7.20
CA ASN A 147 -6.14 -15.17 8.24
C ASN A 147 -6.35 -14.06 9.29
N GLN A 148 -7.59 -13.85 9.74
CA GLN A 148 -7.93 -12.76 10.67
C GLN A 148 -7.35 -12.90 12.09
N TYR A 149 -6.92 -14.10 12.48
CA TYR A 149 -6.47 -14.43 13.84
C TYR A 149 -4.97 -14.72 13.94
N GLU A 150 -4.22 -14.48 12.87
CA GLU A 150 -2.75 -14.50 12.88
C GLU A 150 -2.16 -13.17 13.36
#